data_AF-A0A0B8PIL8-F1
#
_entry.id   AF-A0A0B8PIL8-F1
#
_cell.length_a   1.000
_cell.length_b   1.000
_cell.length_c   1.000
_cell.angle_alpha   90.00
_cell.angle_beta   90.00
_cell.angle_gamma   90.00
#
_symmetry.space_group_name_H-M   'P 1'
#
loop_
_entity.id
_entity.type
_entity.pdbx_description
1 polymer ?
#
loop_
_entity_poly.entity_id
_entity_poly.type
_entity_poly.pdbx_seq_one_letter_code
_entity_poly.pdbx_strand_id
1 'polypeptide(L)'
;MSPELASQVSSILKESPTTPEEVSEQEKQDQAIKDLETHTDEYHGKLPPLNLQTHMYASNPTHRWVKINGQELQEGSATDSGVKLMQIAPRYVVIEYQGEKLKLPALYDWAG
;
A
#
# COMPACT_ATOMS: atom_id res chain seq x y z
N MET A 1 38.16 -30.14 -32.88
CA MET A 1 37.47 -28.84 -32.82
C MET A 1 36.70 -28.77 -31.51
N SER A 2 37.33 -28.17 -30.53
CA SER A 2 36.81 -27.69 -29.23
C SER A 2 37.30 -26.24 -29.13
N PRO A 3 36.74 -25.31 -28.33
CA PRO A 3 35.54 -25.31 -27.48
C PRO A 3 34.77 -23.95 -27.58
N GLU A 4 33.56 -23.89 -28.17
CA GLU A 4 32.80 -22.63 -28.22
C GLU A 4 31.47 -22.64 -27.44
N LEU A 5 31.27 -23.64 -26.57
CA LEU A 5 30.03 -23.82 -25.81
C LEU A 5 30.05 -23.19 -24.41
N ALA A 6 31.15 -22.53 -24.01
CA ALA A 6 31.29 -21.98 -22.66
C ALA A 6 30.77 -20.54 -22.50
N SER A 7 30.47 -19.82 -23.59
CA SER A 7 30.15 -18.38 -23.53
C SER A 7 28.65 -18.04 -23.64
N GLN A 8 27.75 -19.02 -23.82
CA GLN A 8 26.30 -18.77 -23.93
C GLN A 8 25.52 -18.99 -22.63
N VAL A 9 26.16 -19.43 -21.55
CA VAL A 9 25.46 -19.80 -20.31
C VAL A 9 25.28 -18.62 -19.33
N SER A 10 26.00 -17.51 -19.49
CA SER A 10 26.00 -16.41 -18.51
C SER A 10 24.92 -15.33 -18.70
N SER A 11 24.11 -15.36 -19.77
CA SER A 11 23.16 -14.27 -20.05
C SER A 11 21.68 -14.61 -19.86
N ILE A 12 21.32 -15.74 -19.24
CA ILE A 12 19.91 -16.16 -19.07
C ILE A 12 19.44 -16.11 -17.60
N LEU A 13 20.23 -15.53 -16.69
CA LEU A 13 19.81 -15.31 -15.28
C LEU A 13 19.15 -13.93 -15.02
N LYS A 14 18.68 -13.24 -16.07
CA LYS A 14 17.92 -12.00 -15.94
C LYS A 14 16.67 -12.02 -16.79
N GLU A 15 15.80 -12.98 -16.51
CA GLU A 15 14.40 -12.90 -16.94
C GLU A 15 13.55 -13.53 -15.83
N SER A 16 13.00 -12.68 -14.97
CA SER A 16 11.83 -13.03 -14.18
C SER A 16 10.65 -13.11 -15.16
N PRO A 17 9.95 -14.24 -15.29
CA PRO A 17 8.72 -14.28 -16.05
C PRO A 17 7.64 -13.63 -15.20
N THR A 18 7.33 -12.36 -15.47
CA THR A 18 6.02 -11.83 -15.13
C THR A 18 5.27 -11.65 -16.45
N THR A 19 4.41 -12.63 -16.70
CA THR A 19 3.33 -12.63 -17.67
C THR A 19 2.73 -11.23 -17.82
N PRO A 20 2.53 -10.71 -19.04
CA PRO A 20 1.60 -9.62 -19.27
C PRO A 20 0.20 -10.21 -19.08
N GLU A 21 -0.31 -10.20 -17.84
CA GLU A 21 -1.75 -10.20 -17.65
C GLU A 21 -2.28 -8.87 -18.21
N GLU A 22 -3.35 -8.94 -18.98
CA GLU A 22 -4.17 -7.81 -19.39
C GLU A 22 -4.61 -7.02 -18.16
N VAL A 23 -3.78 -6.06 -17.76
CA VAL A 23 -4.11 -4.98 -16.86
C VAL A 23 -5.11 -4.10 -17.62
N SER A 24 -6.40 -4.32 -17.31
CA SER A 24 -7.53 -3.52 -17.80
C SER A 24 -7.20 -2.03 -17.75
N GLU A 25 -7.64 -1.28 -18.76
CA GLU A 25 -7.43 0.17 -18.93
C GLU A 25 -7.97 1.04 -17.78
N GLN A 26 -8.53 0.42 -16.73
CA GLN A 26 -8.98 1.01 -15.48
C GLN A 26 -7.85 1.28 -14.47
N GLU A 27 -6.65 0.70 -14.64
CA GLU A 27 -5.50 0.93 -13.75
C GLU A 27 -4.68 2.20 -14.12
N LYS A 28 -5.05 2.87 -15.22
CA LYS A 28 -4.41 4.13 -15.65
C LYS A 28 -4.88 5.37 -14.89
N GLN A 29 -5.81 5.20 -13.94
CA GLN A 29 -6.29 6.24 -13.04
C GLN A 29 -5.91 5.96 -11.58
N ASP A 30 -4.90 5.12 -11.36
CA ASP A 30 -4.35 4.87 -10.04
C ASP A 30 -3.23 5.90 -9.74
N GLN A 31 -3.56 6.89 -8.92
CA GLN A 31 -2.52 7.68 -8.27
C GLN A 31 -1.59 6.72 -7.52
N ALA A 32 -0.29 6.78 -7.80
CA ALA A 32 0.71 5.91 -7.18
C ALA A 32 0.59 5.97 -5.64
N ILE A 33 0.38 4.81 -5.02
CA ILE A 33 0.29 4.70 -3.55
C ILE A 33 1.68 5.01 -2.97
N LYS A 34 1.78 6.06 -2.16
CA LYS A 34 3.03 6.46 -1.48
C LYS A 34 3.17 5.77 -0.14
N ASP A 35 4.40 5.45 0.25
CA ASP A 35 4.70 4.90 1.57
C ASP A 35 4.94 6.03 2.57
N LEU A 36 4.12 6.11 3.62
CA LEU A 36 4.22 7.21 4.59
C LEU A 36 5.55 7.16 5.37
N GLU A 37 6.10 5.97 5.61
CA GLU A 37 7.36 5.81 6.36
C GLU A 37 8.54 6.43 5.64
N THR A 38 8.52 6.47 4.30
CA THR A 38 9.61 7.02 3.48
C THR A 38 9.33 8.43 2.96
N HIS A 39 8.11 8.94 3.14
CA HIS A 39 7.68 10.29 2.69
C HIS A 39 7.21 11.16 3.85
N THR A 40 7.71 10.92 5.06
CA THR A 40 7.29 11.63 6.29
C THR A 40 7.36 13.15 6.14
N ASP A 41 8.44 13.71 5.60
CA ASP A 41 8.59 15.17 5.44
C ASP A 41 7.50 15.81 4.55
N GLU A 42 6.94 15.06 3.60
CA GLU A 42 5.90 15.56 2.71
C GLU A 42 4.57 15.77 3.43
N TYR A 43 4.29 14.92 4.43
CA TYR A 43 3.01 14.85 5.13
C TYR A 43 3.03 15.47 6.52
N HIS A 44 4.21 15.77 7.07
CA HIS A 44 4.36 16.46 8.35
C HIS A 44 3.66 17.83 8.35
N GLY A 45 2.79 18.06 9.33
CA GLY A 45 1.94 19.24 9.47
C GLY A 45 0.77 19.31 8.46
N LYS A 46 0.59 18.30 7.59
CA LYS A 46 -0.51 18.23 6.61
C LYS A 46 -1.47 17.10 6.90
N LEU A 47 -0.96 15.89 7.11
CA LEU A 47 -1.75 14.72 7.48
C LEU A 47 -2.01 14.79 8.99
N PRO A 48 -3.27 14.80 9.45
CA PRO A 48 -3.56 14.82 10.88
C PRO A 48 -2.92 13.60 11.58
N PRO A 49 -2.60 13.69 12.88
CA PRO A 49 -2.04 12.57 13.63
C PRO A 49 -2.92 11.32 13.49
N LEU A 50 -2.29 10.16 13.30
CA LEU A 50 -2.96 8.88 13.16
C LEU A 50 -2.36 7.87 14.13
N ASN A 51 -3.17 7.39 15.05
CA ASN A 51 -2.82 6.30 15.94
C ASN A 51 -3.62 5.06 15.51
N LEU A 52 -2.99 4.17 14.73
CA LEU A 52 -3.58 2.90 14.32
C LEU A 52 -3.49 1.92 15.50
N GLN A 53 -4.55 1.82 16.29
CA GLN A 53 -4.58 1.07 17.55
C GLN A 53 -4.84 -0.42 17.37
N THR A 54 -5.60 -0.78 16.35
CA THR A 54 -6.00 -2.17 16.10
C THR A 54 -6.03 -2.44 14.62
N HIS A 55 -5.61 -3.64 14.23
CA HIS A 55 -5.63 -4.10 12.87
C HIS A 55 -6.18 -5.53 12.81
N MET A 56 -7.46 -5.67 12.48
CA MET A 56 -8.12 -6.95 12.29
C MET A 56 -8.26 -7.24 10.80
N TYR A 57 -7.46 -8.18 10.30
CA TYR A 57 -7.56 -8.63 8.91
C TYR A 57 -8.37 -9.92 8.82
N ALA A 58 -9.20 -10.01 7.77
CA ALA A 58 -9.89 -11.21 7.34
C ALA A 58 -9.91 -11.24 5.81
N SER A 59 -9.94 -12.44 5.22
CA SER A 59 -10.01 -12.59 3.76
C SER A 59 -11.31 -12.00 3.17
N ASN A 60 -12.41 -11.99 3.95
CA ASN A 60 -13.63 -11.29 3.57
C ASN A 60 -13.53 -9.80 3.94
N PRO A 61 -13.62 -8.86 2.98
CA PRO A 61 -13.54 -7.42 3.22
C PRO A 61 -14.55 -6.86 4.23
N THR A 62 -15.72 -7.51 4.38
CA THR A 62 -16.73 -7.05 5.35
C THR A 62 -16.38 -7.39 6.80
N HIS A 63 -15.40 -8.26 7.02
CA HIS A 63 -14.98 -8.72 8.35
C HIS A 63 -13.63 -8.14 8.80
N ARG A 64 -12.96 -7.37 7.93
CA ARG A 64 -11.74 -6.64 8.28
C ARG A 64 -12.08 -5.24 8.77
N TRP A 65 -11.38 -4.80 9.79
CA TRP A 65 -11.57 -3.48 10.39
C TRP A 65 -10.29 -3.04 11.10
N VAL A 66 -10.17 -1.73 11.29
CA VAL A 66 -9.09 -1.12 12.06
C VAL A 66 -9.64 -0.13 13.06
N LYS A 67 -8.86 0.16 14.09
CA LYS A 67 -9.14 1.29 14.99
C LYS A 67 -8.12 2.38 14.77
N ILE A 68 -8.54 3.56 14.34
CA ILE A 68 -7.69 4.74 14.13
C ILE A 68 -8.21 5.86 15.00
N ASN A 69 -7.36 6.46 15.84
CA ASN A 69 -7.74 7.57 16.73
C ASN A 69 -8.98 7.27 17.59
N GLY A 70 -9.12 6.02 18.07
CA GLY A 70 -10.27 5.57 18.86
C GLY A 70 -11.50 5.15 18.05
N GLN A 71 -11.56 5.43 16.74
CA GLN A 71 -12.69 5.10 15.87
C GLN A 71 -12.46 3.79 15.12
N GLU A 72 -13.46 2.89 15.12
CA GLU A 72 -13.46 1.68 14.31
C GLU A 72 -13.89 1.99 12.88
N LEU A 73 -13.07 1.57 11.91
CA LEU A 73 -13.24 1.84 10.51
C LEU A 73 -13.17 0.54 9.71
N GLN A 74 -14.12 0.39 8.80
CA GLN A 74 -14.05 -0.58 7.70
C GLN A 74 -13.64 0.14 6.42
N GLU A 75 -13.26 -0.61 5.40
CA GLU A 75 -12.95 -0.02 4.09
C GLU A 75 -14.12 0.79 3.52
N GLY A 76 -13.79 1.89 2.86
CA GLY A 76 -14.75 2.89 2.39
C GLY A 76 -15.16 3.92 3.45
N SER A 77 -14.89 3.66 4.74
CA SER A 77 -15.21 4.61 5.82
C SER A 77 -14.31 5.85 5.75
N ALA A 78 -14.87 7.00 6.14
CA ALA A 78 -14.12 8.24 6.29
C ALA A 78 -14.22 8.76 7.73
N THR A 79 -13.20 9.49 8.14
CA THR A 79 -13.14 10.23 9.40
C THR A 79 -13.50 11.70 9.17
N ASP A 80 -13.88 12.41 10.24
CA ASP A 80 -14.14 13.85 10.18
C ASP A 80 -12.90 14.68 9.80
N SER A 81 -11.70 14.10 9.96
CA SER A 81 -10.42 14.72 9.59
C SER A 81 -10.10 14.58 8.10
N GLY A 82 -11.02 14.06 7.27
CA GLY A 82 -10.84 13.93 5.83
C GLY A 82 -9.99 12.73 5.40
N VAL A 83 -9.62 11.85 6.33
CA VAL A 83 -8.93 10.59 6.03
C VAL A 83 -9.97 9.53 5.69
N LYS A 84 -9.83 8.91 4.52
CA LYS A 84 -10.68 7.81 4.06
C LYS A 84 -9.90 6.50 4.05
N LEU A 85 -10.45 5.45 4.64
CA LEU A 85 -9.83 4.13 4.64
C LEU A 85 -10.15 3.42 3.33
N MET A 86 -9.14 3.20 2.49
CA MET A 86 -9.31 2.60 1.17
C MET A 86 -9.10 1.09 1.19
N GLN A 87 -8.09 0.62 1.94
CA GLN A 87 -7.76 -0.79 2.02
C GLN A 87 -7.23 -1.21 3.39
N ILE A 88 -7.57 -2.41 3.84
CA ILE A 88 -6.99 -3.12 4.98
C ILE A 88 -6.32 -4.40 4.45
N ALA A 89 -5.00 -4.36 4.31
CA ALA A 89 -4.18 -5.50 3.90
C ALA A 89 -3.58 -6.20 5.13
N PRO A 90 -3.10 -7.46 5.03
CA PRO A 90 -2.63 -8.21 6.20
C PRO A 90 -1.55 -7.53 7.06
N ARG A 91 -0.79 -6.59 6.49
CA ARG A 91 0.36 -5.93 7.15
C ARG A 91 0.31 -4.41 7.11
N TYR A 92 -0.65 -3.82 6.40
CA TYR A 92 -0.71 -2.38 6.17
C TYR A 92 -2.14 -1.94 5.83
N VAL A 93 -2.41 -0.65 5.98
CA VAL A 93 -3.62 -0.03 5.45
C VAL A 93 -3.25 0.92 4.31
N VAL A 94 -4.20 1.15 3.41
CA VAL A 94 -4.14 2.27 2.47
C VAL A 94 -5.22 3.25 2.87
N ILE A 95 -4.84 4.49 3.07
CA ILE A 95 -5.76 5.61 3.26
C ILE A 95 -5.70 6.54 2.04
N GLU A 96 -6.75 7.32 1.86
CA GLU A 96 -6.77 8.48 0.97
C GLU A 96 -6.90 9.74 1.81
N TYR A 97 -6.05 10.73 1.51
CA TYR A 97 -6.10 12.05 2.14
C TYR A 97 -5.77 13.12 1.08
N GLN A 98 -6.66 14.11 0.95
CA GLN A 98 -6.54 15.19 -0.05
C GLN A 98 -6.30 14.68 -1.48
N GLY A 99 -6.88 13.52 -1.81
CA GLY A 99 -6.74 12.88 -3.12
C GLY A 99 -5.55 11.95 -3.25
N GLU A 100 -4.57 11.98 -2.33
CA GLU A 100 -3.40 11.11 -2.37
C GLU A 100 -3.62 9.81 -1.60
N LYS A 101 -3.14 8.69 -2.15
CA LYS A 101 -3.18 7.39 -1.47
C LYS A 101 -1.88 7.14 -0.70
N LEU A 102 -2.00 6.85 0.59
CA LEU A 102 -0.89 6.61 1.50
C LEU A 102 -0.98 5.19 2.07
N LYS A 103 0.15 4.48 2.08
CA LYS A 103 0.32 3.18 2.73
C LYS A 103 0.91 3.40 4.13
N LEU A 104 0.30 2.79 5.14
CA LEU A 104 0.76 2.83 6.52
C LEU A 104 0.88 1.40 7.06
N PRO A 105 1.98 1.02 7.75
CA PRO A 105 2.07 -0.26 8.42
C PRO A 105 0.94 -0.49 9.43
N ALA A 106 0.63 -1.76 9.70
CA ALA A 106 -0.24 -2.10 10.81
C ALA A 106 0.32 -1.56 12.13
N LEU A 107 -0.57 -1.07 12.99
CA LEU A 107 -0.23 -0.51 14.30
C LEU A 107 0.70 0.71 14.27
N TYR A 108 0.81 1.38 13.13
CA TYR A 108 1.65 2.57 12.97
C TYR A 108 1.08 3.78 13.73
N ASP A 109 2.00 4.55 14.32
CA ASP A 109 1.71 5.83 14.97
C ASP A 109 2.36 6.96 14.16
N TRP A 110 1.53 7.85 13.66
CA TRP A 110 1.91 9.06 12.95
C TRP A 110 1.60 10.28 13.82
N ALA A 111 2.64 11.03 14.18
CA ALA A 111 2.52 12.15 15.11
C ALA A 111 1.88 13.42 14.52
N GLY A 112 1.74 13.50 13.19
CA GLY A 112 1.27 14.71 12.50
C GLY A 112 2.38 15.44 11.79
#